data_AF-A0A6H0WKN3-F1
#
_entry.id   AF-A0A6H0WKN3-F1
#
_cell.length_a   1.000
_cell.length_b   1.000
_cell.length_c   1.000
_cell.angle_alpha   90.00
_cell.angle_beta   90.00
_cell.angle_gamma   90.00
#
_symmetry.space_group_name_H-M   'P 1'
#
loop_
_entity.id
_entity.type
_entity.pdbx_description
1 polymer ?
#
loop_
_entity_poly.entity_id
_entity_poly.type
_entity_poly.pdbx_seq_one_letter_code
_entity_poly.pdbx_strand_id
1 'polypeptide(L)'
;MRLKKALTGSALSLALLVSATPAFATTSSSTNTTPEAKALETCTTKPFGPYYSRNEIPNFINDGVKKWYLKGVSSWDGVWYGYYESCN
;
A
#
# COMPACT_ATOMS: atom_id res chain seq x y z
N MET A 1 -46.64 43.73 -13.32
CA MET A 1 -47.62 42.85 -14.00
C MET A 1 -47.07 41.43 -14.02
N ARG A 2 -47.96 40.44 -13.80
CA ARG A 2 -47.69 39.00 -13.79
C ARG A 2 -47.76 38.43 -15.21
N LEU A 3 -46.98 37.38 -15.52
CA LEU A 3 -47.19 36.30 -16.52
C LEU A 3 -45.91 35.39 -16.50
N LYS A 4 -45.81 34.31 -15.71
CA LYS A 4 -46.29 32.92 -15.92
C LYS A 4 -45.84 32.23 -17.24
N LYS A 5 -44.97 31.21 -17.06
CA LYS A 5 -45.13 29.80 -17.52
C LYS A 5 -44.33 29.33 -18.77
N ALA A 6 -44.00 28.03 -18.71
CA ALA A 6 -43.38 27.10 -19.67
C ALA A 6 -41.83 27.09 -19.57
N LEU A 7 -41.16 26.15 -18.90
CA LEU A 7 -41.27 24.68 -18.88
C LEU A 7 -41.27 24.05 -20.28
N THR A 8 -40.26 24.35 -21.08
CA THR A 8 -39.87 23.51 -22.21
C THR A 8 -38.89 22.46 -21.71
N GLY A 9 -39.44 21.26 -21.50
CA GLY A 9 -38.74 20.10 -20.98
C GLY A 9 -37.58 19.71 -21.89
N SER A 10 -36.39 19.76 -21.33
CA SER A 10 -35.28 18.98 -21.84
C SER A 10 -35.61 17.51 -21.55
N ALA A 11 -36.14 16.78 -22.53
CA ALA A 11 -36.18 15.33 -22.49
C ALA A 11 -34.74 14.84 -22.60
N LEU A 12 -34.03 14.84 -21.47
CA LEU A 12 -32.70 14.27 -21.33
C LEU A 12 -32.88 12.75 -21.37
N SER A 13 -32.67 12.16 -22.54
CA SER A 13 -32.70 10.73 -22.79
C SER A 13 -31.88 9.97 -21.74
N LEU A 14 -32.57 9.42 -20.73
CA LEU A 14 -32.00 8.54 -19.73
C LEU A 14 -32.16 7.09 -20.21
N ALA A 15 -31.47 6.76 -21.29
CA ALA A 15 -31.39 5.40 -21.79
C ALA A 15 -29.91 4.98 -21.83
N LEU A 16 -29.34 4.73 -20.66
CA LEU A 16 -28.06 4.02 -20.53
C LEU A 16 -28.15 3.07 -19.33
N LEU A 17 -28.87 1.99 -19.58
CA LEU A 17 -28.49 0.60 -19.29
C LEU A 17 -27.51 0.39 -18.13
N VAL A 18 -27.98 0.53 -16.89
CA VAL A 18 -27.33 -0.14 -15.75
C VAL A 18 -27.84 -1.57 -15.73
N SER A 19 -27.28 -2.40 -16.61
CA SER A 19 -27.24 -3.84 -16.36
C SER A 19 -26.21 -4.06 -15.25
N ALA A 20 -26.73 -4.27 -14.06
CA ALA A 20 -25.96 -4.71 -12.90
C ALA A 20 -25.31 -6.06 -13.21
N THR A 21 -23.98 -6.06 -13.39
CA THR A 21 -23.15 -7.22 -13.07
C THR A 21 -21.97 -6.71 -12.25
N PRO A 22 -21.75 -7.17 -11.00
CA PRO A 22 -20.44 -7.06 -10.39
C PRO A 22 -19.52 -8.01 -11.17
N ALA A 23 -18.82 -7.48 -12.17
CA ALA A 23 -17.63 -8.11 -12.69
C ALA A 23 -16.58 -8.02 -11.57
N PHE A 24 -16.49 -9.08 -10.75
CA PHE A 24 -15.32 -9.35 -9.95
C PHE A 24 -14.13 -9.39 -10.91
N ALA A 25 -13.41 -8.27 -11.03
CA ALA A 25 -12.17 -8.20 -11.74
C ALA A 25 -11.16 -9.06 -10.98
N THR A 26 -11.05 -10.33 -11.36
CA THR A 26 -9.88 -11.14 -11.10
C THR A 26 -8.74 -10.57 -11.93
N THR A 27 -8.01 -9.61 -11.36
CA THR A 27 -6.72 -9.20 -11.89
C THR A 27 -5.71 -10.30 -11.57
N SER A 28 -5.55 -11.24 -12.50
CA SER A 28 -4.36 -12.08 -12.56
C SER A 28 -3.16 -11.21 -12.94
N SER A 29 -2.51 -10.61 -11.94
CA SER A 29 -1.13 -10.13 -12.11
C SER A 29 -0.20 -11.33 -12.13
N SER A 30 -0.13 -11.98 -13.29
CA SER A 30 1.04 -12.76 -13.67
C SER A 30 2.15 -11.77 -14.05
N THR A 31 2.92 -11.33 -13.06
CA THR A 31 4.30 -10.92 -13.31
C THR A 31 5.20 -12.03 -12.82
N ASN A 32 5.74 -12.77 -13.79
CA ASN A 32 6.87 -13.66 -13.63
C ASN A 32 7.99 -12.93 -12.90
N THR A 33 8.31 -13.39 -11.70
CA THR A 33 9.69 -13.59 -11.27
C THR A 33 9.69 -14.78 -10.33
N THR A 34 10.01 -15.96 -10.85
CA THR A 34 10.84 -16.89 -10.09
C THR A 34 12.10 -16.14 -9.69
N PRO A 35 12.42 -16.09 -8.40
CA PRO A 35 13.75 -16.46 -7.99
C PRO A 35 13.65 -17.86 -7.39
N GLU A 36 14.57 -18.69 -7.85
CA GLU A 36 15.14 -19.86 -7.18
C GLU A 36 14.52 -20.20 -5.81
N ALA A 37 14.25 -21.49 -5.61
CA ALA A 37 14.36 -22.09 -4.29
C ALA A 37 15.79 -21.87 -3.75
N LYS A 38 16.09 -20.64 -3.30
CA LYS A 38 17.15 -20.36 -2.35
C LYS A 38 16.77 -21.18 -1.14
N ALA A 39 17.73 -21.94 -0.61
CA ALA A 39 17.62 -22.64 0.67
C ALA A 39 16.85 -21.75 1.66
N LEU A 40 15.98 -22.35 2.48
CA LEU A 40 15.09 -21.69 3.43
C LEU A 40 15.89 -20.78 4.40
N GLU A 41 16.40 -19.65 3.91
CA GLU A 41 17.08 -18.63 4.70
C GLU A 41 15.98 -18.05 5.58
N THR A 42 16.05 -18.38 6.86
CA THR A 42 15.05 -17.95 7.82
C THR A 42 15.28 -16.47 8.09
N CYS A 43 14.69 -15.62 7.25
CA CYS A 43 14.79 -14.19 7.42
C CYS A 43 13.92 -13.75 8.60
N THR A 44 14.56 -13.21 9.62
CA THR A 44 13.87 -12.66 10.80
C THR A 44 13.68 -11.17 10.59
N THR A 45 12.47 -10.68 10.82
CA THR A 45 12.17 -9.23 10.83
C THR A 45 11.90 -8.76 12.25
N LYS A 46 12.54 -7.66 12.67
CA LYS A 46 12.36 -7.07 14.00
C LYS A 46 12.16 -5.56 13.90
N PRO A 47 11.20 -4.97 14.64
CA PRO A 47 11.09 -3.53 14.78
C PRO A 47 12.17 -2.99 15.73
N PHE A 48 12.80 -1.88 15.35
CA PHE A 48 13.69 -1.08 16.18
C PHE A 48 13.18 0.37 16.24
N GLY A 49 13.30 0.96 17.42
CA GLY A 49 12.82 2.30 17.74
C GLY A 49 12.68 2.44 19.26
N PRO A 50 12.10 3.54 19.76
CA PRO A 50 11.50 4.65 19.02
C PRO A 50 12.53 5.65 18.46
N TYR A 51 12.28 6.21 17.28
CA TYR A 51 13.02 7.33 16.68
C TYR A 51 12.12 8.57 16.59
N TYR A 52 12.69 9.78 16.70
CA TYR A 52 11.92 11.03 16.64
C TYR A 52 11.76 11.57 15.22
N SER A 53 12.58 11.08 14.29
CA SER A 53 12.52 11.48 12.88
C SER A 53 12.91 10.34 11.96
N ARG A 54 12.34 10.31 10.74
CA ARG A 54 12.67 9.31 9.71
C ARG A 54 14.16 9.30 9.35
N ASN A 55 14.81 10.45 9.43
CA ASN A 55 16.24 10.62 9.12
C ASN A 55 17.17 10.04 10.18
N GLU A 56 16.68 9.79 11.40
CA GLU A 56 17.46 9.18 12.48
C GLU A 56 17.52 7.66 12.38
N ILE A 57 16.68 7.06 11.52
CA ILE A 57 16.61 5.62 11.34
C ILE A 57 17.82 5.18 10.50
N PRO A 58 18.77 4.41 11.07
CA PRO A 58 19.93 3.97 10.33
C PRO A 58 19.54 2.96 9.23
N ASN A 59 20.29 2.93 8.12
CA ASN A 59 20.01 1.97 7.04
C ASN A 59 20.39 0.52 7.42
N PHE A 60 21.25 0.35 8.42
CA PHE A 60 21.63 -0.95 8.96
C PHE A 60 21.92 -0.85 10.45
N ILE A 61 21.65 -1.93 11.17
CA ILE A 61 21.99 -2.08 12.59
C ILE A 61 22.90 -3.30 12.70
N ASN A 62 23.94 -3.21 13.52
CA ASN A 62 24.80 -4.35 13.80
C ASN A 62 24.74 -4.65 15.29
N ASP A 63 24.17 -5.80 15.65
CA ASP A 63 24.13 -6.29 17.04
C ASP A 63 25.42 -7.04 17.43
N GLY A 64 26.48 -6.94 16.61
CA GLY A 64 27.77 -7.63 16.81
C GLY A 64 27.80 -9.07 16.30
N VAL A 65 26.63 -9.70 16.18
CA VAL A 65 26.49 -11.08 15.66
C VAL A 65 25.89 -11.10 14.25
N LYS A 66 24.93 -10.21 13.97
CA LYS A 66 24.21 -10.14 12.70
C LYS A 66 24.06 -8.69 12.26
N LYS A 67 24.18 -8.50 10.95
CA LYS A 67 23.91 -7.22 10.30
C LYS A 67 22.47 -7.21 9.82
N TRP A 68 21.67 -6.35 10.40
CA TRP A 68 20.27 -6.14 10.09
C TRP A 68 20.13 -5.00 9.10
N TYR A 69 19.33 -5.20 8.06
CA TYR A 69 19.12 -4.21 7.00
C TYR A 69 17.72 -3.64 7.09
N LEU A 70 17.60 -2.32 6.93
CA LEU A 70 16.30 -1.65 6.96
C LEU A 70 15.45 -2.09 5.78
N LYS A 71 14.31 -2.74 6.07
CA LYS A 71 13.33 -3.15 5.06
C LYS A 71 12.17 -2.18 4.92
N GLY A 72 11.79 -1.53 6.01
CA GLY A 72 10.64 -0.65 6.03
C GLY A 72 10.67 0.27 7.22
N VAL A 73 9.79 1.27 7.17
CA VAL A 73 9.65 2.26 8.23
C VAL A 73 8.16 2.46 8.47
N SER A 74 7.74 2.45 9.73
CA SER A 74 6.41 2.88 10.16
C SER A 74 6.51 4.07 11.10
N SER A 75 5.47 4.89 11.11
CA SER A 75 5.33 6.03 12.01
C SER A 75 3.96 5.96 12.66
N TRP A 76 3.90 6.12 13.97
CA TRP A 76 2.66 6.26 14.72
C TRP A 76 2.81 7.34 15.78
N ASP A 77 1.86 8.28 15.82
CA ASP A 77 1.80 9.35 16.82
C ASP A 77 3.11 10.16 16.97
N GLY A 78 3.76 10.47 15.84
CA GLY A 78 5.04 11.19 15.82
C GLY A 78 6.27 10.35 16.17
N VAL A 79 6.08 9.06 16.47
CA VAL A 79 7.16 8.12 16.77
C VAL A 79 7.43 7.23 15.57
N TRP A 80 8.71 7.11 15.22
CA TRP A 80 9.17 6.31 14.09
C TRP A 80 9.77 4.97 14.53
N TYR A 81 9.49 3.93 13.76
CA TYR A 81 10.01 2.58 13.93
C TYR A 81 10.58 2.08 12.61
N GLY A 82 11.82 1.59 12.62
CA GLY A 82 12.42 0.90 11.49
C GLY A 82 12.20 -0.61 11.62
N TYR A 83 11.74 -1.27 10.57
CA TYR A 83 11.71 -2.73 10.47
C TYR A 83 12.98 -3.19 9.80
N TYR A 84 13.75 -4.00 10.51
CA TYR A 84 15.00 -4.53 9.99
C TYR A 84 14.90 -6.04 9.81
N GLU A 85 15.52 -6.51 8.74
CA GLU A 85 15.57 -7.92 8.39
C GLU A 85 17.01 -8.42 8.41
N SER A 86 17.21 -9.61 8.96
CA SER A 86 18.45 -10.37 8.84
C SER A 86 18.10 -11.79 8.43
N CYS A 87 18.67 -12.21 7.31
CA CYS A 87 18.70 -13.61 6.88
C CYS A 87 19.96 -14.26 7.45
N ASN A 88 19.91 -15.56 7.72
CA ASN A 88 20.98 -16.35 8.34
C ASN A 88 21.22 -17.63 7.58
#